data_AF-A0A9P8NS86-F1
#
_entry.id   AF-A0A9P8NS86-F1
#
_cell.length_a   1.000
_cell.length_b   1.000
_cell.length_c   1.000
_cell.angle_alpha   90.00
_cell.angle_beta   90.00
_cell.angle_gamma   90.00
#
_symmetry.space_group_name_H-M   'P 1'
#
loop_
_entity.id
_entity.type
_entity.pdbx_description
1 polymer ?
#
loop_
_entity_poly.entity_id
_entity_poly.type
_entity_poly.pdbx_seq_one_letter_code
_entity_poly.pdbx_strand_id
1 'polypeptide(L)'
;MGDFQDYYTGRRHAPVMTIFVGGNHEASNYLSELRYGGFVAPNIYYLGRYGVVWYKGLRIAGISGIYNETNFLKPRKESLPYDRSTIRSVYHYRKTEVTALQLLRPSNETIMVSHDWPEGIYEYGRKDQLLRCKPFFKSDMEKHQLGSPPLMGLLRHLRPSHWFSAHMHVKFEATVPWKSCRENEKINKEEIELELTDASEETDDLPTRFLALDKCLPRRKFMEVFRLAQQDVPPKLEGLDFFYDPEYISILRTVERYRKDIESAGLDLPEDLIITLHRECDRQRKLLEDLESHKYRELLQINSQFSETADASAKEVQEYTNPQTVQFIEKFLAQP
;
A
#
# COMPACT_ATOMS: atom_id res chain seq x y z
N MET A 1 -6.43 11.69 20.07
CA MET A 1 -5.16 11.86 19.32
C MET A 1 -4.08 12.04 20.36
N GLY A 2 -3.06 11.20 20.37
CA GLY A 2 -1.98 11.23 21.37
C GLY A 2 -2.06 10.17 22.48
N ASP A 3 -3.00 9.22 22.40
CA ASP A 3 -3.15 8.11 23.35
C ASP A 3 -2.50 6.81 22.87
N PHE A 4 -1.84 6.81 21.71
CA PHE A 4 -1.12 5.64 21.20
C PHE A 4 -0.05 5.15 22.17
N GLN A 5 0.59 6.05 22.92
CA GLN A 5 1.55 5.71 23.97
C GLN A 5 1.00 4.72 25.01
N ASP A 6 -0.32 4.73 25.26
CA ASP A 6 -0.94 3.81 26.22
C ASP A 6 -0.97 2.38 25.66
N TYR A 7 -1.10 2.21 24.34
CA TYR A 7 -1.00 0.91 23.68
C TYR A 7 0.44 0.43 23.59
N TYR A 8 1.36 1.35 23.28
CA TYR A 8 2.79 1.08 23.23
C TYR A 8 3.33 0.58 24.58
N THR A 9 2.95 1.25 25.67
CA THR A 9 3.35 0.90 27.05
C THR A 9 2.51 -0.24 27.68
N GLY A 10 1.56 -0.82 26.94
CA GLY A 10 0.68 -1.89 27.44
C GLY A 10 -0.37 -1.45 28.48
N ARG A 11 -0.55 -0.15 28.73
CA ARG A 11 -1.65 0.37 29.57
C ARG A 11 -3.03 0.16 28.94
N ARG A 12 -3.09 0.04 27.60
CA ARG A 12 -4.28 -0.33 26.83
C ARG A 12 -3.92 -1.45 25.85
N HIS A 13 -4.91 -2.25 25.51
CA HIS A 13 -4.77 -3.32 24.52
C HIS A 13 -5.79 -3.13 23.39
N ALA A 14 -5.34 -3.29 22.15
CA ALA A 14 -6.25 -3.29 21.01
C ALA A 14 -7.07 -4.59 21.04
N PRO A 15 -8.43 -4.50 21.08
CA PRO A 15 -9.29 -5.67 21.24
C PRO A 15 -9.38 -6.54 19.98
N VAL A 16 -8.96 -6.00 18.84
CA VAL A 16 -8.97 -6.66 17.54
C VAL A 16 -7.66 -6.38 16.82
N MET A 17 -7.24 -7.33 15.98
CA MET A 17 -6.12 -7.10 15.06
C MET A 17 -6.40 -5.87 14.20
N THR A 18 -5.49 -4.92 14.22
CA THR A 18 -5.58 -3.64 13.52
C THR A 18 -4.40 -3.54 12.56
N ILE A 19 -4.65 -3.74 11.27
CA ILE A 19 -3.66 -3.55 10.21
C ILE A 19 -3.85 -2.15 9.63
N PHE A 20 -2.78 -1.34 9.55
CA PHE A 20 -2.87 0.04 9.08
C PHE A 20 -1.73 0.46 8.15
N VAL A 21 -1.98 1.51 7.37
CA VAL A 21 -0.99 2.29 6.61
C VAL A 21 -0.83 3.68 7.24
N GLY A 22 0.35 4.28 7.10
CA GLY A 22 0.62 5.61 7.62
C GLY A 22 0.01 6.71 6.75
N GLY A 23 -0.41 7.81 7.36
CA GLY A 23 -0.83 9.02 6.67
C GLY A 23 0.21 10.14 6.75
N ASN A 24 -0.26 11.38 6.80
CA ASN A 24 0.56 12.58 6.91
C ASN A 24 0.67 13.15 8.34
N HIS A 25 0.05 12.48 9.32
CA HIS A 25 0.04 12.86 10.74
C HIS A 25 0.50 11.68 11.60
N GLU A 26 1.77 11.32 11.45
CA GLU A 26 2.34 10.13 12.08
C GLU A 26 3.54 10.46 12.96
N ALA A 27 3.89 9.54 13.86
CA ALA A 27 5.22 9.48 14.44
C ALA A 27 6.21 8.96 13.38
N SER A 28 6.57 9.82 12.42
CA SER A 28 7.34 9.44 11.22
C SER A 28 8.70 8.84 11.53
N ASN A 29 9.32 9.22 12.65
CA ASN A 29 10.54 8.59 13.15
C ASN A 29 10.28 7.11 13.46
N TYR A 30 9.27 6.81 14.26
CA TYR A 30 8.95 5.44 14.68
C TYR A 30 8.49 4.57 13.50
N LEU A 31 7.64 5.09 12.61
CA LEU A 31 7.25 4.35 11.41
C LEU A 31 8.42 4.14 10.43
N SER A 32 9.45 4.99 10.46
CA SER A 32 10.66 4.78 9.64
C SER A 32 11.51 3.62 10.14
N GLU A 33 11.51 3.35 11.45
CA GLU A 33 12.17 2.18 12.04
C GLU A 33 11.52 0.87 11.55
N LEU A 34 10.22 0.91 11.24
CA LEU A 34 9.39 -0.22 10.75
C LEU A 34 9.06 -0.10 9.26
N ARG A 35 10.02 0.35 8.44
CA ARG A 35 9.78 0.61 7.00
C ARG A 35 9.27 -0.60 6.18
N TYR A 36 9.57 -1.83 6.62
CA TYR A 36 9.09 -3.09 6.01
C TYR A 36 7.84 -3.67 6.69
N GLY A 37 7.25 -2.92 7.63
CA GLY A 37 6.12 -3.36 8.43
C GLY A 37 6.52 -4.06 9.73
N GLY A 38 5.54 -4.21 10.61
CA GLY A 38 5.72 -4.83 11.92
C GLY A 38 4.70 -4.35 12.95
N PHE A 39 4.68 -4.99 14.11
CA PHE A 39 3.81 -4.61 15.20
C PHE A 39 4.34 -3.34 15.88
N VAL A 40 3.51 -2.30 15.92
CA VAL A 40 3.79 -1.03 16.63
C VAL A 40 3.31 -1.09 18.09
N ALA A 41 2.42 -2.02 18.38
CA ALA A 41 1.90 -2.39 19.70
C ALA A 41 1.24 -3.78 19.58
N PRO A 42 0.91 -4.48 20.67
CA PRO A 42 0.17 -5.73 20.60
C PRO A 42 -1.15 -5.57 19.82
N ASN A 43 -1.41 -6.45 18.84
CA ASN A 43 -2.55 -6.41 17.91
C ASN A 43 -2.63 -5.19 16.99
N ILE A 44 -1.58 -4.37 16.88
CA ILE A 44 -1.54 -3.23 15.94
C ILE A 44 -0.35 -3.41 15.00
N TYR A 45 -0.62 -3.74 13.74
CA TYR A 45 0.37 -4.04 12.72
C TYR A 45 0.43 -2.94 11.66
N TYR A 46 1.60 -2.34 11.50
CA TYR A 46 1.90 -1.42 10.41
C TYR A 46 2.31 -2.19 9.17
N LEU A 47 1.70 -1.90 8.01
CA LEU A 47 2.05 -2.53 6.73
C LEU A 47 3.44 -2.15 6.21
N GLY A 48 4.09 -1.13 6.79
CA GLY A 48 5.31 -0.56 6.26
C GLY A 48 5.04 0.56 5.27
N ARG A 49 6.08 1.01 4.57
CA ARG A 49 5.93 2.03 3.51
C ARG A 49 5.01 1.54 2.39
N TYR A 50 5.13 0.26 2.07
CA TYR A 50 4.19 -0.51 1.29
C TYR A 50 4.32 -1.98 1.71
N GLY A 51 3.25 -2.74 1.55
CA GLY A 51 3.23 -4.14 1.95
C GLY A 51 2.03 -4.88 1.38
N VAL A 52 2.16 -6.20 1.25
CA VAL A 52 1.03 -7.08 0.99
C VAL A 52 1.09 -8.26 1.95
N VAL A 53 -0.01 -8.47 2.67
CA VAL A 53 -0.16 -9.52 3.67
C VAL A 53 -1.48 -10.24 3.45
N TRP A 54 -1.53 -11.47 3.93
CA TRP A 54 -2.76 -12.22 4.04
C TRP A 54 -3.17 -12.27 5.50
N TYR A 55 -4.42 -11.89 5.78
CA TYR A 55 -4.99 -12.00 7.11
C TYR A 55 -6.35 -12.70 7.04
N LYS A 56 -6.46 -13.88 7.66
CA LYS A 56 -7.68 -14.71 7.74
C LYS A 56 -8.36 -14.95 6.40
N GLY A 57 -7.56 -15.20 5.36
CA GLY A 57 -8.04 -15.44 3.99
C GLY A 57 -8.35 -14.17 3.19
N LEU A 58 -7.92 -12.99 3.65
CA LEU A 58 -8.00 -11.74 2.87
C LEU A 58 -6.61 -11.29 2.46
N ARG A 59 -6.40 -11.07 1.15
CA ARG A 59 -5.19 -10.43 0.63
C ARG A 59 -5.30 -8.91 0.72
N ILE A 60 -4.45 -8.29 1.53
CA ILE A 60 -4.46 -6.86 1.82
C ILE A 60 -3.14 -6.26 1.35
N ALA A 61 -3.22 -5.40 0.34
CA ALA A 61 -2.13 -4.54 -0.13
C ALA A 61 -2.30 -3.13 0.44
N GLY A 62 -1.19 -2.43 0.67
CA GLY A 62 -1.27 -1.04 1.07
C GLY A 62 -0.02 -0.23 0.79
N ILE A 63 -0.21 1.09 0.75
CA ILE A 63 0.83 2.10 0.60
C ILE A 63 0.62 3.22 1.61
N SER A 64 1.69 3.55 2.32
CA SER A 64 1.70 4.58 3.35
C SER A 64 2.15 5.93 2.79
N GLY A 65 1.54 7.00 3.27
CA GLY A 65 1.90 8.37 2.94
C GLY A 65 0.94 9.07 1.99
N ILE A 66 1.40 10.22 1.48
CA ILE A 66 0.67 11.04 0.49
C ILE A 66 1.55 11.36 -0.72
N TYR A 67 0.91 11.71 -1.84
CA TYR A 67 1.62 12.15 -3.02
C TYR A 67 2.20 13.55 -2.86
N ASN A 68 3.42 13.73 -3.35
CA ASN A 68 4.00 15.04 -3.55
C ASN A 68 4.91 15.02 -4.77
N GLU A 69 4.52 15.74 -5.82
CA GLU A 69 5.21 15.79 -7.10
C GLU A 69 6.70 16.10 -6.96
N THR A 70 7.05 17.10 -6.14
CA THR A 70 8.44 17.53 -5.92
C THR A 70 9.32 16.47 -5.27
N ASN A 71 8.76 15.55 -4.51
CA ASN A 71 9.52 14.52 -3.79
C ASN A 71 9.39 13.14 -4.42
N PHE A 72 8.40 12.89 -5.28
CA PHE A 72 8.06 11.57 -5.80
C PHE A 72 9.24 10.86 -6.48
N LEU A 73 10.01 11.60 -7.30
CA LEU A 73 11.18 11.08 -8.02
C LEU A 73 12.49 11.15 -7.21
N LYS A 74 12.48 11.77 -6.01
CA LYS A 74 13.71 11.95 -5.24
C LYS A 74 14.04 10.70 -4.43
N PRO A 75 15.32 10.31 -4.33
CA PRO A 75 15.71 9.29 -3.36
C PRO A 75 15.37 9.76 -1.95
N ARG A 76 15.06 8.81 -1.07
CA ARG A 76 14.76 9.10 0.33
C ARG A 76 16.06 9.32 1.10
N LYS A 77 16.20 10.49 1.72
CA LYS A 77 17.43 10.92 2.42
C LYS A 77 17.15 11.59 3.77
N GLU A 78 15.90 11.58 4.21
CA GLU A 78 15.47 12.13 5.48
C GLU A 78 16.04 11.30 6.63
N SER A 79 16.73 11.96 7.56
CA SER A 79 17.27 11.40 8.79
C SER A 79 16.96 12.32 9.96
N LEU A 80 17.03 11.80 11.19
CA LEU A 80 16.90 12.63 12.37
C LEU A 80 18.15 13.52 12.59
N PRO A 81 17.99 14.71 13.21
CA PRO A 81 16.72 15.36 13.54
C PRO A 81 16.02 15.93 12.29
N TYR A 82 14.69 15.81 12.24
CA TYR A 82 13.92 16.38 11.13
C TYR A 82 13.83 17.91 11.23
N ASP A 83 14.00 18.58 10.10
CA ASP A 83 13.69 19.99 9.91
C ASP A 83 12.24 20.16 9.40
N ARG A 84 11.83 21.40 9.14
CA ARG A 84 10.47 21.73 8.66
C ARG A 84 10.13 21.10 7.29
N SER A 85 11.14 20.82 6.48
CA SER A 85 11.00 20.19 5.17
C SER A 85 11.00 18.67 5.30
N THR A 86 11.98 18.10 6.00
CA THR A 86 12.16 16.64 6.10
C THR A 86 11.05 15.98 6.93
N ILE A 87 10.47 16.68 7.90
CA ILE A 87 9.28 16.19 8.64
C ILE A 87 8.06 16.01 7.71
N ARG A 88 8.01 16.73 6.59
CA ARG A 88 6.96 16.57 5.58
C ARG A 88 7.32 15.54 4.53
N SER A 89 8.55 15.59 4.02
CA SER A 89 8.97 14.69 2.95
C SER A 89 9.13 13.24 3.39
N VAL A 90 9.31 12.98 4.68
CA VAL A 90 9.39 11.63 5.26
C VAL A 90 8.13 10.79 5.04
N TYR A 91 6.94 11.38 5.04
CA TYR A 91 5.69 10.64 4.80
C TYR A 91 5.21 10.73 3.35
N HIS A 92 5.92 11.40 2.45
CA HIS A 92 5.62 11.28 1.02
C HIS A 92 6.11 9.90 0.56
N TYR A 93 5.33 9.14 -0.21
CA TYR A 93 5.87 7.95 -0.89
C TYR A 93 6.69 8.35 -2.12
N ARG A 94 7.53 7.43 -2.62
CA ARG A 94 8.36 7.63 -3.80
C ARG A 94 7.90 6.72 -4.94
N LYS A 95 8.48 6.96 -6.10
CA LYS A 95 8.31 6.12 -7.28
C LYS A 95 8.63 4.66 -6.98
N THR A 96 9.67 4.38 -6.20
CA THR A 96 10.09 3.01 -5.87
C THR A 96 8.96 2.19 -5.21
N GLU A 97 8.21 2.76 -4.28
CA GLU A 97 7.08 2.07 -3.66
C GLU A 97 5.91 1.85 -4.64
N VAL A 98 5.65 2.80 -5.54
CA VAL A 98 4.62 2.66 -6.59
C VAL A 98 5.03 1.62 -7.63
N THR A 99 6.29 1.63 -8.09
CA THR A 99 6.85 0.64 -9.00
C THR A 99 6.73 -0.76 -8.42
N ALA A 100 7.04 -0.94 -7.14
CA ALA A 100 6.87 -2.24 -6.49
C ALA A 100 5.43 -2.75 -6.58
N LEU A 101 4.45 -1.90 -6.27
CA LEU A 101 3.04 -2.27 -6.37
C LEU A 101 2.57 -2.45 -7.82
N GLN A 102 3.16 -1.75 -8.80
CA GLN A 102 2.89 -1.99 -10.23
C GLN A 102 3.37 -3.36 -10.72
N LEU A 103 4.37 -3.96 -10.07
CA LEU A 103 4.85 -5.31 -10.43
C LEU A 103 3.93 -6.43 -9.92
N LEU A 104 2.94 -6.12 -9.07
CA LEU A 104 1.91 -7.08 -8.68
C LEU A 104 1.05 -7.44 -9.89
N ARG A 105 0.64 -8.71 -9.98
CA ARG A 105 -0.32 -9.13 -10.98
C ARG A 105 -1.70 -8.54 -10.68
N PRO A 106 -2.43 -8.05 -11.70
CA PRO A 106 -3.82 -7.63 -11.53
C PRO A 106 -4.64 -8.74 -10.89
N SER A 107 -5.43 -8.40 -9.88
CA SER A 107 -6.23 -9.37 -9.14
C SER A 107 -7.37 -8.68 -8.43
N ASN A 108 -8.60 -9.03 -8.82
CA ASN A 108 -9.79 -8.52 -8.17
C ASN A 108 -9.94 -9.02 -6.73
N GLU A 109 -9.23 -10.07 -6.33
CA GLU A 109 -9.27 -10.58 -4.96
C GLU A 109 -8.49 -9.70 -3.99
N THR A 110 -7.66 -8.77 -4.48
CA THR A 110 -6.87 -7.91 -3.59
C THR A 110 -7.74 -6.79 -2.99
N ILE A 111 -7.53 -6.48 -1.71
CA ILE A 111 -8.00 -5.26 -1.06
C ILE A 111 -6.83 -4.28 -1.03
N MET A 112 -7.03 -3.06 -1.53
CA MET A 112 -6.00 -2.02 -1.50
C MET A 112 -6.34 -0.95 -0.46
N VAL A 113 -5.32 -0.52 0.30
CA VAL A 113 -5.44 0.53 1.31
C VAL A 113 -4.41 1.63 1.05
N SER A 114 -4.87 2.87 0.96
CA SER A 114 -4.01 4.06 0.88
C SER A 114 -4.52 5.14 1.81
N HIS A 115 -3.68 6.06 2.27
CA HIS A 115 -4.18 7.22 2.99
C HIS A 115 -4.83 8.23 2.02
N ASP A 116 -4.10 8.60 0.98
CA ASP A 116 -4.55 9.51 -0.07
C ASP A 116 -5.51 8.82 -1.06
N TRP A 117 -6.32 9.61 -1.78
CA TRP A 117 -7.26 9.09 -2.78
C TRP A 117 -6.55 8.90 -4.12
N PRO A 118 -6.97 7.93 -4.96
CA PRO A 118 -6.65 7.97 -6.39
C PRO A 118 -7.20 9.25 -7.03
N GLU A 119 -6.36 9.99 -7.75
CA GLU A 119 -6.80 11.22 -8.46
C GLU A 119 -7.88 10.88 -9.48
N GLY A 120 -8.94 11.71 -9.57
CA GLY A 120 -10.07 11.47 -10.48
C GLY A 120 -11.10 10.45 -9.98
N ILE A 121 -10.91 9.79 -8.84
CA ILE A 121 -11.88 8.79 -8.33
C ILE A 121 -13.28 9.36 -8.08
N TYR A 122 -13.36 10.69 -7.87
CA TYR A 122 -14.60 11.42 -7.68
C TYR A 122 -15.52 11.41 -8.91
N GLU A 123 -15.00 11.14 -10.12
CA GLU A 123 -15.81 10.99 -11.34
C GLU A 123 -16.62 9.69 -11.36
N TYR A 124 -16.26 8.71 -10.52
CA TYR A 124 -16.91 7.40 -10.43
C TYR A 124 -17.94 7.32 -9.29
N GLY A 125 -18.34 8.46 -8.73
CA GLY A 125 -19.29 8.55 -7.64
C GLY A 125 -20.16 9.80 -7.72
N ARG A 126 -20.84 10.14 -6.63
CA ARG A 126 -21.74 11.32 -6.61
C ARG A 126 -20.95 12.62 -6.38
N LYS A 127 -20.23 13.07 -7.40
CA LYS A 127 -19.42 14.31 -7.40
C LYS A 127 -20.22 15.54 -6.92
N ASP A 128 -21.47 15.69 -7.35
CA ASP A 128 -22.33 16.80 -6.94
C ASP A 128 -22.57 16.81 -5.42
N GLN A 129 -22.75 15.64 -4.81
CA GLN A 129 -22.95 15.53 -3.37
C GLN A 129 -21.66 15.86 -2.62
N LEU A 130 -20.51 15.42 -3.14
CA LEU A 130 -19.20 15.74 -2.60
C LEU A 130 -18.95 17.26 -2.61
N LEU A 131 -19.24 17.93 -3.73
CA LEU A 131 -19.08 19.38 -3.88
C LEU A 131 -20.06 20.20 -3.03
N ARG A 132 -21.27 19.70 -2.76
CA ARG A 132 -22.18 20.32 -1.78
C ARG A 132 -21.60 20.31 -0.37
N CYS A 133 -20.92 19.22 0.00
CA CYS A 133 -20.28 19.09 1.32
C CYS A 133 -18.95 19.84 1.42
N LYS A 134 -18.17 19.85 0.34
CA LYS A 134 -16.83 20.47 0.25
C LYS A 134 -16.68 21.27 -1.05
N PRO A 135 -17.23 22.48 -1.13
CA PRO A 135 -17.21 23.28 -2.37
C PRO A 135 -15.81 23.62 -2.88
N PHE A 136 -14.83 23.75 -1.97
CA PHE A 136 -13.44 24.08 -2.32
C PHE A 136 -12.75 23.01 -3.16
N PHE A 137 -13.20 21.75 -3.08
CA PHE A 137 -12.69 20.69 -3.94
C PHE A 137 -12.93 20.93 -5.42
N LYS A 138 -13.87 21.82 -5.80
CA LYS A 138 -14.11 22.15 -7.20
C LYS A 138 -12.83 22.65 -7.88
N SER A 139 -12.10 23.58 -7.25
CA SER A 139 -10.86 24.10 -7.84
C SER A 139 -9.76 23.04 -7.89
N ASP A 140 -9.67 22.18 -6.88
CA ASP A 140 -8.66 21.12 -6.82
C ASP A 140 -8.93 20.06 -7.89
N MET A 141 -10.20 19.70 -8.13
CA MET A 141 -10.62 18.79 -9.19
C MET A 141 -10.32 19.35 -10.58
N GLU A 142 -10.60 20.64 -10.81
CA GLU A 142 -10.30 21.31 -12.09
C GLU A 142 -8.81 21.39 -12.40
N LYS A 143 -7.96 21.40 -11.35
CA LYS A 143 -6.50 21.43 -11.46
C LYS A 143 -5.85 20.05 -11.38
N HIS A 144 -6.61 18.97 -11.26
CA HIS A 144 -6.11 17.61 -11.03
C HIS A 144 -5.20 17.50 -9.78
N GLN A 145 -5.55 18.23 -8.72
CA GLN A 145 -4.82 18.28 -7.44
C GLN A 145 -5.54 17.52 -6.31
N LEU A 146 -6.74 16.98 -6.56
CA LEU A 146 -7.47 16.21 -5.58
C LEU A 146 -7.13 14.72 -5.67
N GLY A 147 -6.20 14.29 -4.83
CA GLY A 147 -5.71 12.92 -4.75
C GLY A 147 -4.37 12.73 -5.46
N SER A 148 -4.04 11.47 -5.72
CA SER A 148 -2.75 11.04 -6.24
C SER A 148 -2.86 10.42 -7.65
N PRO A 149 -2.20 11.01 -8.65
CA PRO A 149 -2.12 10.43 -9.99
C PRO A 149 -1.44 9.04 -10.01
N PRO A 150 -0.32 8.79 -9.31
CA PRO A 150 0.25 7.45 -9.21
C PRO A 150 -0.70 6.39 -8.65
N LEU A 151 -1.55 6.74 -7.66
CA LEU A 151 -2.53 5.79 -7.11
C LEU A 151 -3.65 5.48 -8.10
N MET A 152 -4.04 6.43 -8.96
CA MET A 152 -4.98 6.15 -10.05
C MET A 152 -4.36 5.20 -11.10
N GLY A 153 -3.07 5.35 -11.39
CA GLY A 153 -2.31 4.38 -12.18
C GLY A 153 -2.35 2.97 -11.58
N LEU A 154 -2.09 2.85 -10.28
CA LEU A 154 -2.21 1.58 -9.56
C LEU A 154 -3.63 1.00 -9.55
N LEU A 155 -4.65 1.84 -9.35
CA LEU A 155 -6.05 1.42 -9.36
C LEU A 155 -6.44 0.81 -10.72
N ARG A 156 -6.04 1.45 -11.83
CA ARG A 156 -6.30 0.98 -13.21
C ARG A 156 -5.57 -0.32 -13.55
N HIS A 157 -4.34 -0.46 -13.05
CA HIS A 157 -3.49 -1.63 -13.26
C HIS A 157 -3.97 -2.83 -12.43
N LEU A 158 -4.09 -2.66 -11.11
CA LEU A 158 -4.33 -3.77 -10.18
C LEU A 158 -5.78 -4.23 -10.11
N ARG A 159 -6.72 -3.32 -10.36
CA ARG A 159 -8.18 -3.57 -10.34
C ARG A 159 -8.68 -4.36 -9.13
N PRO A 160 -8.30 -3.96 -7.89
CA PRO A 160 -8.70 -4.67 -6.68
C PRO A 160 -10.22 -4.67 -6.51
N SER A 161 -10.80 -5.62 -5.78
CA SER A 161 -12.24 -5.59 -5.47
C SER A 161 -12.61 -4.34 -4.67
N HIS A 162 -11.72 -3.93 -3.77
CA HIS A 162 -11.92 -2.80 -2.87
C HIS A 162 -10.69 -1.90 -2.82
N TRP A 163 -10.93 -0.60 -2.77
CA TRP A 163 -9.92 0.41 -2.48
C TRP A 163 -10.42 1.30 -1.34
N PHE A 164 -9.70 1.29 -0.22
CA PHE A 164 -10.02 2.08 0.96
C PHE A 164 -9.07 3.26 1.13
N SER A 165 -9.64 4.45 1.35
CA SER A 165 -8.86 5.66 1.59
C SER A 165 -9.38 6.54 2.72
N ALA A 166 -8.60 7.54 3.09
CA ALA A 166 -8.95 8.52 4.12
C ALA A 166 -8.55 9.93 3.66
N HIS A 167 -7.77 10.66 4.46
CA HIS A 167 -7.19 11.98 4.19
C HIS A 167 -8.17 13.16 3.99
N MET A 168 -9.13 13.04 3.09
CA MET A 168 -10.00 14.14 2.64
C MET A 168 -11.09 14.53 3.66
N HIS A 169 -11.20 13.83 4.79
CA HIS A 169 -12.16 14.09 5.89
C HIS A 169 -13.60 14.21 5.37
N VAL A 170 -14.02 13.24 4.56
CA VAL A 170 -15.38 13.10 4.06
C VAL A 170 -15.60 11.65 3.65
N LYS A 171 -16.77 11.09 4.00
CA LYS A 171 -17.18 9.80 3.46
C LYS A 171 -17.53 9.97 1.98
N PHE A 172 -16.92 9.16 1.14
CA PHE A 172 -17.22 9.12 -0.29
C PHE A 172 -17.19 7.69 -0.80
N GLU A 173 -18.14 7.35 -1.65
CA GLU A 173 -18.27 6.03 -2.25
C GLU A 173 -18.26 6.20 -3.77
N ALA A 174 -17.49 5.36 -4.44
CA ALA A 174 -17.37 5.30 -5.89
C ALA A 174 -17.31 3.85 -6.35
N THR A 175 -17.67 3.60 -7.60
CA THR A 175 -17.55 2.29 -8.23
C THR A 175 -16.94 2.46 -9.60
N VAL A 176 -15.80 1.84 -9.84
CA VAL A 176 -15.09 1.92 -11.12
C VAL A 176 -15.46 0.70 -11.97
N PRO A 177 -16.25 0.87 -13.05
CA PRO A 177 -16.67 -0.25 -13.90
C PRO A 177 -15.63 -0.52 -14.99
N TRP A 178 -14.76 -1.52 -14.79
CA TRP A 178 -13.66 -1.79 -15.72
C TRP A 178 -14.12 -2.18 -17.14
N LYS A 179 -15.24 -2.91 -17.27
CA LYS A 179 -15.85 -3.24 -18.58
C LYS A 179 -16.13 -1.98 -19.42
N SER A 180 -16.88 -1.05 -18.86
CA SER A 180 -17.27 0.18 -19.55
C SER A 180 -16.09 1.12 -19.79
N CYS A 181 -15.10 1.14 -18.88
CA CYS A 181 -13.85 1.88 -19.11
C CYS A 181 -13.11 1.36 -20.34
N ARG A 182 -12.96 0.03 -20.49
CA ARG A 182 -12.32 -0.60 -21.65
C ARG A 182 -13.06 -0.30 -22.96
N GLU A 183 -14.39 -0.36 -22.96
CA GLU A 183 -15.21 -0.07 -24.15
C GLU A 183 -15.05 1.39 -24.62
N ASN A 184 -15.08 2.35 -23.69
CA ASN A 184 -14.87 3.77 -24.01
C ASN A 184 -13.44 4.05 -24.50
N GLU A 185 -12.43 3.36 -23.96
CA GLU A 185 -11.05 3.46 -24.45
C GLU A 185 -10.90 2.91 -25.88
N LYS A 186 -11.61 1.83 -26.23
CA LYS A 186 -11.62 1.30 -27.60
C LYS A 186 -12.28 2.26 -28.59
N ILE A 187 -13.43 2.84 -28.22
CA ILE A 187 -14.13 3.85 -29.04
C ILE A 187 -13.24 5.07 -29.31
N ASN A 188 -12.43 5.49 -28.33
CA ASN A 188 -11.49 6.61 -28.50
C ASN A 188 -10.19 6.24 -29.23
N LYS A 189 -9.87 4.94 -29.37
CA LYS A 189 -8.63 4.42 -30.00
C LYS A 189 -8.82 3.89 -31.43
N GLU A 190 -10.02 3.97 -32.01
CA GLU A 190 -10.28 3.64 -33.43
C GLU A 190 -9.55 4.57 -34.43
N GLU A 191 -8.54 5.33 -34.01
CA GLU A 191 -7.63 6.08 -34.88
C GLU A 191 -6.19 5.54 -35.00
N ILE A 192 -5.71 4.55 -34.21
CA ILE A 192 -4.47 3.79 -34.56
C ILE A 192 -4.53 2.34 -34.01
N GLU A 193 -4.54 1.41 -34.97
CA GLU A 193 -4.26 -0.04 -35.04
C GLU A 193 -4.22 -0.98 -33.83
N LEU A 194 -4.79 -2.16 -34.11
CA LEU A 194 -4.85 -3.40 -33.34
C LEU A 194 -3.47 -4.07 -33.20
N GLU A 195 -3.18 -4.60 -32.01
CA GLU A 195 -3.00 -6.03 -31.71
C GLU A 195 -2.22 -6.22 -30.40
N LEU A 196 -2.78 -7.04 -29.50
CA LEU A 196 -2.15 -8.17 -28.82
C LEU A 196 -3.18 -8.73 -27.83
N THR A 197 -3.78 -9.83 -28.25
CA THR A 197 -4.64 -10.69 -27.44
C THR A 197 -3.85 -11.30 -26.29
N ASP A 198 -4.43 -11.27 -25.09
CA ASP A 198 -4.40 -12.46 -24.23
C ASP A 198 -5.77 -12.62 -23.57
N ALA A 199 -6.32 -13.81 -23.77
CA ALA A 199 -7.56 -14.24 -23.17
C ALA A 199 -7.30 -14.59 -21.69
N SER A 200 -7.60 -13.66 -20.79
CA SER A 200 -7.77 -13.96 -19.37
C SER A 200 -9.20 -13.62 -18.93
N GLU A 201 -9.93 -14.70 -18.68
CA GLU A 201 -11.14 -14.98 -17.90
C GLU A 201 -11.94 -13.82 -17.25
N GLU A 202 -13.26 -14.02 -17.19
CA GLU A 202 -14.33 -13.09 -16.80
C GLU A 202 -14.16 -12.31 -15.47
N THR A 203 -13.17 -12.65 -14.65
CA THR A 203 -12.83 -12.00 -13.37
C THR A 203 -12.09 -10.67 -13.53
N ASP A 204 -11.44 -10.42 -14.67
CA ASP A 204 -10.55 -9.26 -14.90
C ASP A 204 -11.31 -7.91 -15.08
N ASP A 205 -12.64 -7.99 -15.05
CA ASP A 205 -13.57 -6.93 -15.38
C ASP A 205 -14.53 -6.58 -14.22
N LEU A 206 -14.41 -7.26 -13.07
CA LEU A 206 -15.24 -7.01 -11.89
C LEU A 206 -14.95 -5.61 -11.32
N PRO A 207 -15.97 -4.80 -11.01
CA PRO A 207 -15.77 -3.40 -10.65
C PRO A 207 -15.00 -3.25 -9.34
N THR A 208 -14.18 -2.21 -9.24
CA THR A 208 -13.56 -1.82 -7.98
C THR A 208 -14.50 -0.92 -7.17
N ARG A 209 -14.74 -1.29 -5.90
CA ARG A 209 -15.49 -0.48 -4.95
C ARG A 209 -14.54 0.43 -4.17
N PHE A 210 -14.68 1.73 -4.37
CA PHE A 210 -13.92 2.72 -3.62
C PHE A 210 -14.73 3.23 -2.43
N LEU A 211 -14.10 3.29 -1.27
CA LEU A 211 -14.64 3.93 -0.08
C LEU A 211 -13.58 4.79 0.59
N ALA A 212 -13.90 6.06 0.75
CA ALA A 212 -13.17 6.94 1.64
C ALA A 212 -13.95 7.18 2.93
N LEU A 213 -13.23 7.27 4.05
CA LEU A 213 -13.80 7.53 5.37
C LEU A 213 -13.43 8.93 5.88
N ASP A 214 -14.27 9.46 6.76
CA ASP A 214 -14.01 10.72 7.47
C ASP A 214 -13.07 10.49 8.67
N LYS A 215 -12.60 11.57 9.30
CA LYS A 215 -11.77 11.53 10.50
C LYS A 215 -12.57 11.03 11.70
N CYS A 216 -11.91 10.27 12.57
CA CYS A 216 -12.45 9.79 13.85
C CYS A 216 -12.77 10.95 14.82
N LEU A 217 -13.91 11.58 14.59
CA LEU A 217 -14.47 12.68 15.37
C LEU A 217 -15.96 12.42 15.63
N PRO A 218 -16.52 12.97 16.72
CA PRO A 218 -17.94 12.81 17.02
C PRO A 218 -18.85 13.18 15.84
N ARG A 219 -19.85 12.33 15.58
CA ARG A 219 -20.87 12.50 14.52
C ARG A 219 -20.32 12.51 13.08
N ARG A 220 -19.07 12.04 12.87
CA ARG A 220 -18.50 11.82 11.53
C ARG A 220 -18.66 10.37 11.09
N LYS A 221 -18.61 10.15 9.77
CA LYS A 221 -18.70 8.82 9.14
C LYS A 221 -17.30 8.23 8.96
N PHE A 222 -16.67 7.82 10.06
CA PHE A 222 -15.27 7.40 10.09
C PHE A 222 -15.07 5.88 10.19
N MET A 223 -16.15 5.12 10.31
CA MET A 223 -16.11 3.66 10.47
C MET A 223 -17.22 3.04 9.65
N GLU A 224 -16.87 1.98 8.93
CA GLU A 224 -17.78 1.14 8.17
C GLU A 224 -17.41 -0.32 8.44
N VAL A 225 -18.40 -1.22 8.40
CA VAL A 225 -18.21 -2.64 8.66
C VAL A 225 -18.72 -3.42 7.47
N PHE A 226 -17.84 -4.24 6.90
CA PHE A 226 -18.13 -5.07 5.73
C PHE A 226 -18.04 -6.54 6.07
N ARG A 227 -18.79 -7.36 5.33
CA ARG A 227 -18.59 -8.80 5.28
C ARG A 227 -17.92 -9.11 3.95
N LEU A 228 -16.72 -9.66 4.02
CA LEU A 228 -15.95 -10.06 2.86
C LEU A 228 -15.82 -11.59 2.87
N ALA A 229 -15.91 -12.20 1.70
CA ALA A 229 -15.66 -13.63 1.57
C ALA A 229 -14.16 -13.90 1.72
N GLN A 230 -13.83 -15.06 2.30
CA GLN A 230 -12.45 -15.55 2.27
C GLN A 230 -12.07 -15.91 0.83
N GLN A 231 -10.81 -15.69 0.50
CA GLN A 231 -10.21 -15.97 -0.79
C GLN A 231 -9.39 -17.25 -0.74
N ASP A 232 -9.06 -17.77 -1.90
CA ASP A 232 -8.22 -18.96 -2.02
C ASP A 232 -6.78 -18.61 -1.63
N VAL A 233 -6.40 -19.09 -0.45
CA VAL A 233 -5.05 -18.95 0.10
C VAL A 233 -4.10 -19.89 -0.66
N PRO A 234 -2.84 -19.51 -0.92
CA PRO A 234 -1.87 -20.42 -1.52
C PRO A 234 -1.83 -21.77 -0.78
N PRO A 235 -1.91 -22.93 -1.47
CA PRO A 235 -2.09 -24.23 -0.82
C PRO A 235 -1.05 -24.55 0.27
N LYS A 236 0.21 -24.14 0.05
CA LYS A 236 1.28 -24.33 1.05
C LYS A 236 1.07 -23.53 2.34
N LEU A 237 0.22 -22.49 2.35
CA LEU A 237 -0.03 -21.57 3.46
C LEU A 237 -1.42 -21.75 4.08
N GLU A 238 -2.21 -22.73 3.62
CA GLU A 238 -3.51 -23.06 4.21
C GLU A 238 -3.40 -23.26 5.74
N GLY A 239 -4.37 -22.72 6.48
CA GLY A 239 -4.40 -22.75 7.93
C GLY A 239 -3.49 -21.73 8.63
N LEU A 240 -2.74 -20.89 7.92
CA LEU A 240 -2.10 -19.71 8.51
C LEU A 240 -3.07 -18.51 8.49
N ASP A 241 -3.21 -17.86 9.64
CA ASP A 241 -4.08 -16.70 9.78
C ASP A 241 -3.40 -15.39 9.39
N PHE A 242 -2.06 -15.29 9.48
CA PHE A 242 -1.34 -14.05 9.19
C PHE A 242 0.06 -14.30 8.62
N PHE A 243 0.29 -13.89 7.36
CA PHE A 243 1.54 -14.15 6.65
C PHE A 243 1.80 -13.12 5.54
N TYR A 244 3.06 -12.99 5.13
CA TYR A 244 3.47 -12.16 4.00
C TYR A 244 3.02 -12.79 2.68
N ASP A 245 2.53 -11.98 1.76
CA ASP A 245 2.20 -12.45 0.42
C ASP A 245 3.47 -12.90 -0.34
N PRO A 246 3.50 -14.11 -0.92
CA PRO A 246 4.69 -14.63 -1.59
C PRO A 246 5.13 -13.75 -2.77
N GLU A 247 4.18 -13.22 -3.55
CA GLU A 247 4.45 -12.36 -4.69
C GLU A 247 5.04 -11.02 -4.24
N TYR A 248 4.52 -10.44 -3.15
CA TYR A 248 5.13 -9.26 -2.53
C TYR A 248 6.56 -9.51 -2.08
N ILE A 249 6.88 -10.64 -1.47
CA ILE A 249 8.27 -10.94 -1.06
C ILE A 249 9.19 -11.06 -2.29
N SER A 250 8.73 -11.70 -3.37
CA SER A 250 9.48 -11.76 -4.62
C SER A 250 9.74 -10.36 -5.21
N ILE A 251 8.71 -9.52 -5.26
CA ILE A 251 8.81 -8.13 -5.74
C ILE A 251 9.74 -7.30 -4.87
N LEU A 252 9.62 -7.42 -3.55
CA LEU A 252 10.44 -6.68 -2.60
C LEU A 252 11.93 -6.98 -2.80
N ARG A 253 12.29 -8.27 -2.94
CA ARG A 253 13.66 -8.70 -3.25
C ARG A 253 14.17 -8.10 -4.55
N THR A 254 13.35 -8.13 -5.61
CA THR A 254 13.68 -7.54 -6.91
C THR A 254 13.88 -6.03 -6.79
N VAL A 255 12.93 -5.31 -6.19
CA VAL A 255 12.96 -3.85 -6.10
C VAL A 255 14.13 -3.37 -5.24
N GLU A 256 14.46 -4.05 -4.15
CA GLU A 256 15.64 -3.71 -3.35
C GLU A 256 16.94 -3.94 -4.13
N ARG A 257 17.02 -5.02 -4.91
CA ARG A 257 18.18 -5.33 -5.78
C ARG A 257 18.39 -4.28 -6.87
N TYR A 258 17.31 -3.83 -7.51
CA TYR A 258 17.33 -2.86 -8.63
C TYR A 258 16.97 -1.43 -8.18
N ARG A 259 17.03 -1.15 -6.87
CA ARG A 259 16.60 0.14 -6.29
C ARG A 259 17.25 1.34 -6.98
N LYS A 260 18.56 1.27 -7.23
CA LYS A 260 19.31 2.38 -7.86
C LYS A 260 18.88 2.61 -9.30
N ASP A 261 18.62 1.54 -10.05
CA ASP A 261 18.18 1.64 -11.44
C ASP A 261 16.77 2.24 -11.51
N ILE A 262 15.87 1.81 -10.61
CA ILE A 262 14.53 2.39 -10.46
C ILE A 262 14.63 3.86 -10.06
N GLU A 263 15.43 4.22 -9.05
CA GLU A 263 15.54 5.61 -8.56
C GLU A 263 16.20 6.56 -9.58
N SER A 264 17.10 6.05 -10.43
CA SER A 264 17.77 6.85 -11.48
C SER A 264 16.93 7.03 -12.75
N ALA A 265 15.97 6.13 -13.01
CA ALA A 265 15.03 6.28 -14.11
C ALA A 265 14.14 7.53 -13.97
N GLY A 266 13.57 7.99 -15.09
CA GLY A 266 12.58 9.07 -15.12
C GLY A 266 11.23 8.68 -14.50
N LEU A 267 10.18 9.41 -14.83
CA LEU A 267 8.82 9.05 -14.38
C LEU A 267 8.44 7.65 -14.86
N ASP A 268 8.67 7.38 -16.14
CA ASP A 268 8.50 6.08 -16.77
C ASP A 268 9.80 5.26 -16.67
N LEU A 269 9.64 3.95 -16.46
CA LEU A 269 10.76 3.03 -16.48
C LEU A 269 11.10 2.66 -17.93
N PRO A 270 12.40 2.57 -18.28
CA PRO A 270 12.82 2.00 -19.54
C PRO A 270 12.26 0.58 -19.75
N GLU A 271 11.86 0.25 -20.98
CA GLU A 271 11.22 -1.03 -21.32
C GLU A 271 12.12 -2.23 -20.98
N ASP A 272 13.42 -2.12 -21.22
CA ASP A 272 14.43 -3.12 -20.86
C ASP A 272 14.51 -3.34 -19.34
N LEU A 273 14.39 -2.27 -18.55
CA LEU A 273 14.31 -2.37 -17.09
C LEU A 273 13.02 -3.04 -16.66
N ILE A 274 11.87 -2.70 -17.25
CA ILE A 274 10.58 -3.34 -16.95
C ILE A 274 10.66 -4.86 -17.21
N ILE A 275 11.16 -5.27 -18.37
CA ILE A 275 11.35 -6.69 -18.72
C ILE A 275 12.27 -7.38 -17.71
N THR A 276 13.36 -6.70 -17.31
CA THR A 276 14.31 -7.23 -16.32
C THR A 276 13.64 -7.42 -14.95
N LEU A 277 12.86 -6.45 -14.49
CA LEU A 277 12.15 -6.52 -13.22
C LEU A 277 11.13 -7.67 -13.20
N HIS A 278 10.34 -7.83 -14.26
CA HIS A 278 9.38 -8.95 -14.34
C HIS A 278 10.08 -10.31 -14.33
N ARG A 279 11.14 -10.48 -15.14
CA ARG A 279 11.92 -11.72 -15.16
C ARG A 279 12.52 -12.06 -13.81
N GLU A 280 13.06 -11.07 -13.11
CA GLU A 280 13.61 -11.29 -11.77
C GLU A 280 12.50 -11.62 -10.75
N CYS A 281 11.34 -10.95 -10.80
CA CYS A 281 10.20 -11.29 -9.95
C CYS A 281 9.75 -12.73 -10.14
N ASP A 282 9.65 -13.20 -11.38
CA ASP A 282 9.27 -14.58 -11.69
C ASP A 282 10.33 -15.58 -11.20
N ARG A 283 11.62 -15.24 -11.36
CA ARG A 283 12.73 -16.04 -10.82
C ARG A 283 12.66 -16.16 -9.30
N GLN A 284 12.44 -15.04 -8.60
CA GLN A 284 12.31 -15.00 -7.13
C GLN A 284 11.06 -15.76 -6.66
N ARG A 285 9.95 -15.68 -7.39
CA ARG A 285 8.72 -16.42 -7.08
C ARG A 285 8.95 -17.92 -7.20
N LYS A 286 9.58 -18.37 -8.29
CA LYS A 286 9.94 -19.78 -8.48
C LYS A 286 10.85 -20.30 -7.37
N LEU A 287 11.86 -19.52 -6.97
CA LEU A 287 12.74 -19.89 -5.85
C LEU A 287 11.97 -20.07 -4.53
N LEU A 288 10.96 -19.24 -4.27
CA LEU A 288 10.09 -19.42 -3.11
C LEU A 288 9.22 -20.69 -3.26
N GLU A 289 8.63 -20.89 -4.43
CA GLU A 289 7.77 -22.05 -4.72
C GLU A 289 8.52 -23.39 -4.65
N ASP A 290 9.82 -23.42 -4.96
CA ASP A 290 10.67 -24.61 -4.88
C ASP A 290 11.05 -24.98 -3.44
N LEU A 291 10.79 -24.11 -2.44
CA LEU A 291 11.05 -24.43 -1.03
C LEU A 291 10.14 -25.57 -0.55
N GLU A 292 10.72 -26.42 0.30
CA GLU A 292 9.97 -27.43 1.07
C GLU A 292 8.85 -26.76 1.87
N SER A 293 7.67 -27.39 1.95
CA SER A 293 6.46 -26.78 2.52
C SER A 293 6.65 -26.21 3.92
N HIS A 294 7.42 -26.88 4.79
CA HIS A 294 7.69 -26.37 6.15
C HIS A 294 8.55 -25.09 6.13
N LYS A 295 9.61 -25.05 5.32
CA LYS A 295 10.47 -23.86 5.16
C LYS A 295 9.71 -22.70 4.53
N TYR A 296 8.87 -22.99 3.53
CA TYR A 296 8.01 -21.99 2.89
C TYR A 296 7.06 -21.32 3.88
N ARG A 297 6.39 -22.14 4.71
CA ARG A 297 5.49 -21.65 5.76
C ARG A 297 6.22 -20.83 6.81
N GLU A 298 7.33 -21.35 7.35
CA GLU A 298 8.14 -20.64 8.34
C GLU A 298 8.68 -19.31 7.80
N LEU A 299 9.08 -19.30 6.53
CA LEU A 299 9.60 -18.10 5.86
C LEU A 299 8.52 -17.02 5.71
N LEU A 300 7.28 -17.37 5.37
CA LEU A 300 6.24 -16.38 5.07
C LEU A 300 5.35 -16.04 6.26
N GLN A 301 5.27 -16.89 7.28
CA GLN A 301 4.48 -16.60 8.48
C GLN A 301 5.00 -15.35 9.20
N ILE A 302 4.08 -14.47 9.60
CA ILE A 302 4.38 -13.30 10.42
C ILE A 302 4.32 -13.74 11.88
N ASN A 303 5.49 -14.09 12.43
CA ASN A 303 5.65 -14.51 13.83
C ASN A 303 6.30 -13.42 14.70
N SER A 304 6.60 -12.26 14.13
CA SER A 304 7.17 -11.16 14.90
C SER A 304 6.20 -10.72 15.99
N GLN A 305 6.74 -10.44 17.17
CA GLN A 305 5.98 -9.85 18.26
C GLN A 305 6.38 -8.39 18.42
N PHE A 306 5.47 -7.61 19.00
CA PHE A 306 5.78 -6.27 19.42
C PHE A 306 6.96 -6.28 20.40
N SER A 307 7.93 -5.40 20.16
CA SER A 307 9.00 -5.10 21.09
C SER A 307 9.03 -3.59 21.32
N GLU A 308 9.06 -3.20 22.58
CA GLU A 308 9.38 -1.83 22.95
C GLU A 308 10.84 -1.54 22.55
N THR A 309 11.05 -0.46 21.80
CA THR A 309 12.37 -0.05 21.28
C THR A 309 12.87 1.24 21.92
N ALA A 310 11.94 2.09 22.35
CA ALA A 310 12.18 3.42 22.88
C ALA A 310 11.47 3.57 24.23
N ASP A 311 12.10 4.23 25.19
CA ASP A 311 11.43 4.59 26.44
C ASP A 311 10.33 5.62 26.15
N ALA A 312 9.09 5.31 26.52
CA ALA A 312 7.95 6.21 26.33
C ALA A 312 8.09 7.56 27.08
N SER A 313 8.99 7.65 28.06
CA SER A 313 9.31 8.86 28.81
C SER A 313 10.48 9.66 28.22
N ALA A 314 11.12 9.17 27.16
CA ALA A 314 12.23 9.85 26.50
C ALA A 314 11.82 11.24 26.00
N LYS A 315 12.65 12.25 26.29
CA LYS A 315 12.42 13.65 25.90
C LYS A 315 13.19 14.07 24.66
N GLU A 316 14.19 13.27 24.28
CA GLU A 316 15.03 13.51 23.11
C GLU A 316 14.62 12.56 21.99
N VAL A 317 14.56 13.10 20.77
CA VAL A 317 14.24 12.33 19.58
C VAL A 317 15.52 11.67 19.09
N GLN A 318 15.51 10.33 19.03
CA GLN A 318 16.62 9.53 18.52
C GLN A 318 16.10 8.41 17.63
N GLU A 319 16.99 7.88 16.79
CA GLU A 319 16.71 6.70 15.95
C GLU A 319 16.97 5.44 16.75
N TYR A 320 16.02 4.49 16.72
CA TYR A 320 16.19 3.18 17.31
C TYR A 320 16.25 2.11 16.23
N THR A 321 17.13 1.13 16.43
CA THR A 321 17.14 -0.08 15.61
C THR A 321 16.00 -0.98 16.06
N ASN A 322 14.99 -1.16 15.21
CA ASN A 322 13.87 -2.04 15.53
C ASN A 322 14.22 -3.52 15.22
N PRO A 323 14.13 -4.43 16.21
CA PRO A 323 14.43 -5.85 16.00
C PRO A 323 13.60 -6.51 14.90
N GLN A 324 12.35 -6.09 14.72
CA GLN A 324 11.47 -6.65 13.68
C GLN A 324 12.00 -6.31 12.27
N THR A 325 12.50 -5.09 12.08
CA THR A 325 13.10 -4.67 10.80
C THR A 325 14.43 -5.36 10.54
N VAL A 326 15.26 -5.56 11.58
CA VAL A 326 16.51 -6.33 11.46
C VAL A 326 16.21 -7.76 11.04
N GLN A 327 15.30 -8.44 11.75
CA GLN A 327 14.88 -9.80 11.43
C GLN A 327 14.28 -9.88 10.02
N PHE A 328 13.49 -8.89 9.60
CA PHE A 328 12.93 -8.84 8.26
C PHE A 328 14.04 -8.80 7.20
N ILE A 329 15.04 -7.93 7.39
CA ILE A 329 16.18 -7.80 6.46
C ILE A 329 16.96 -9.11 6.40
N GLU A 330 17.30 -9.70 7.55
CA GLU A 330 18.00 -10.99 7.62
C GLU A 330 17.22 -12.11 6.92
N LYS A 331 15.91 -12.14 7.10
CA LYS A 331 15.01 -13.16 6.55
C LYS A 331 14.83 -13.05 5.04
N PHE A 332 14.70 -11.82 4.52
CA PHE A 332 14.27 -11.61 3.13
C PHE A 332 15.30 -10.97 2.21
N LEU A 333 16.22 -10.17 2.74
CA LEU A 333 17.12 -9.31 1.96
C LEU A 333 18.61 -9.62 2.13
N ALA A 334 18.99 -10.41 3.14
CA ALA A 334 20.39 -10.76 3.40
C ALA A 334 20.90 -11.99 2.61
N GLN A 335 20.01 -12.71 1.90
CA GLN A 335 20.43 -13.82 1.03
C GLN A 335 20.78 -13.29 -0.38
N PRO A 336 21.92 -13.72 -0.96
CA PRO A 336 22.49 -13.16 -2.20
C PRO A 336 21.69 -13.42 -3.48
#